data_AF-Q891R9-F1
#
_entry.id   AF-Q891R9-F1
#
_cell.length_a   1.000
_cell.length_b   1.000
_cell.length_c   1.000
_cell.angle_alpha   90.00
_cell.angle_beta   90.00
_cell.angle_gamma   90.00
#
_symmetry.space_group_name_H-M   'P 1'
#
loop_
_entity.id
_entity.type
_entity.pdbx_description
1 polymer ?
#
loop_
_entity_poly.entity_id
_entity_poly.type
_entity_poly.pdbx_seq_one_letter_code
_entity_poly.pdbx_strand_id
1 'polypeptide(L)'
;MNNNFGGNMLRRKVWKKVITSMLLLVISAVFSIYFANKSVFFISEKKLPIYSVDTKEKKAAITFDVNWGNDNTKSILETLDEYEIKATFFLIGNWIDDYPEQAKEIYKRGHEIGNHSNAHPDMAKIPIEKIKKDINIADGKIFNLIGSNSKLFRFPSGSYNDNAVKAVEEMGYYCIQWDVDSIDWKEEGEEEEYSRVMKKTKPGSIILFHSDSKYTPKTLSRIIKDLKEKGYEFVKVGELIYKEDYNLDANGRQIKK
;
A
#
# COMPACT_ATOMS: atom_id res chain seq x y z
N MET A 1 72.51 0.50 -53.08
CA MET A 1 71.08 0.87 -53.19
C MET A 1 70.32 0.00 -52.19
N ASN A 2 70.01 0.55 -51.02
CA ASN A 2 69.58 -0.23 -49.86
C ASN A 2 68.04 -0.38 -49.77
N ASN A 3 67.64 -1.54 -49.29
CA ASN A 3 66.29 -2.10 -49.18
C ASN A 3 65.25 -1.16 -48.53
N ASN A 4 64.12 -0.93 -49.20
CA ASN A 4 62.98 -0.18 -48.62
C ASN A 4 61.61 -0.88 -48.79
N PHE A 5 61.57 -2.17 -49.18
CA PHE A 5 60.32 -2.89 -49.42
C PHE A 5 59.72 -3.60 -48.20
N GLY A 6 60.51 -3.88 -47.14
CA GLY A 6 60.05 -4.60 -45.95
C GLY A 6 59.22 -3.76 -44.95
N GLY A 7 59.52 -2.46 -44.83
CA GLY A 7 58.89 -1.57 -43.84
C GLY A 7 57.40 -1.30 -44.10
N ASN A 8 56.99 -1.21 -45.37
CA ASN A 8 55.60 -0.92 -45.75
C ASN A 8 54.64 -2.09 -45.47
N MET A 9 55.13 -3.34 -45.54
CA MET A 9 54.31 -4.53 -45.28
C MET A 9 54.06 -4.73 -43.77
N LEU A 10 55.09 -4.53 -42.94
CA LEU A 10 54.94 -4.56 -41.48
C LEU A 10 54.00 -3.45 -40.99
N ARG A 11 54.17 -2.23 -41.51
CA ARG A 11 53.34 -1.07 -41.14
C ARG A 11 51.86 -1.30 -41.50
N ARG A 12 51.56 -1.90 -42.66
CA ARG A 12 50.19 -2.30 -43.03
C ARG A 12 49.58 -3.35 -42.11
N LYS A 13 50.35 -4.35 -41.65
CA LYS A 13 49.86 -5.37 -40.70
C LYS A 13 49.57 -4.76 -39.32
N VAL A 14 50.43 -3.85 -38.86
CA VAL A 14 50.23 -3.13 -37.59
C VAL A 14 48.99 -2.23 -37.67
N TRP A 15 48.83 -1.46 -38.76
CA TRP A 15 47.65 -0.62 -38.96
C TRP A 15 46.34 -1.41 -39.05
N LYS A 16 46.34 -2.58 -39.71
CA LYS A 16 45.17 -3.47 -39.71
C LYS A 16 44.81 -3.93 -38.29
N LYS A 17 45.78 -4.31 -37.46
CA LYS A 17 45.55 -4.69 -36.05
C LYS A 17 45.01 -3.54 -35.21
N VAL A 18 45.53 -2.32 -35.41
CA VAL A 18 45.03 -1.11 -34.73
C VAL A 18 43.59 -0.82 -35.13
N ILE A 19 43.27 -0.86 -36.42
CA ILE A 19 41.90 -0.63 -36.92
C ILE A 19 40.94 -1.69 -36.36
N THR A 20 41.30 -2.98 -36.39
CA THR A 20 40.45 -4.03 -35.81
C THR A 20 40.26 -3.88 -34.30
N SER A 21 41.31 -3.47 -33.57
CA SER A 21 41.22 -3.20 -32.13
C SER A 21 40.31 -2.01 -31.83
N MET A 22 40.43 -0.93 -32.60
CA MET A 22 39.53 0.22 -32.51
C MET A 22 38.08 -0.15 -32.83
N LEU A 23 37.85 -0.99 -33.85
CA LEU A 23 36.51 -1.47 -34.19
C LEU A 23 35.89 -2.29 -33.05
N LEU A 24 36.68 -3.18 -32.43
CA LEU A 24 36.24 -3.99 -31.28
C LEU A 24 35.93 -3.12 -30.05
N LEU A 25 36.72 -2.07 -29.80
CA LEU A 25 36.47 -1.11 -28.73
C LEU A 25 35.18 -0.32 -28.98
N VAL A 26 34.94 0.12 -30.22
CA VAL A 26 33.70 0.81 -30.60
C VAL A 26 32.49 -0.13 -30.45
N ILE A 27 32.59 -1.37 -30.90
CA ILE A 27 31.52 -2.37 -30.73
C ILE A 27 31.25 -2.61 -29.25
N SER A 28 32.29 -2.80 -28.43
CA SER A 28 32.15 -2.99 -26.98
C SER A 28 31.51 -1.78 -26.29
N ALA A 29 31.88 -0.55 -26.69
CA ALA A 29 31.29 0.67 -26.16
C ALA A 29 29.81 0.80 -26.56
N VAL A 30 29.46 0.54 -27.82
CA VAL A 30 28.07 0.55 -28.30
C VAL A 30 27.24 -0.53 -27.60
N PHE A 31 27.79 -1.73 -27.40
CA PHE A 31 27.13 -2.81 -26.67
C PHE A 31 26.92 -2.43 -25.21
N SER A 32 27.93 -1.84 -24.56
CA SER A 32 27.84 -1.35 -23.17
C SER A 32 26.78 -0.26 -23.02
N ILE A 33 26.71 0.71 -23.94
CA ILE A 33 25.69 1.76 -23.95
C ILE A 33 24.29 1.16 -24.17
N TYR A 34 24.15 0.22 -25.10
CA TYR A 34 22.88 -0.46 -25.37
C TYR A 34 22.37 -1.24 -24.14
N PHE A 35 23.26 -1.97 -23.45
CA PHE A 35 22.91 -2.70 -22.23
C PHE A 35 22.68 -1.77 -21.04
N ALA A 36 23.47 -0.71 -20.89
CA ALA A 36 23.26 0.31 -19.87
C ALA A 36 21.88 0.98 -20.04
N ASN A 37 21.50 1.36 -21.26
CA ASN A 37 20.20 1.93 -21.55
C ASN A 37 19.06 0.93 -21.29
N LYS A 38 19.24 -0.37 -21.60
CA LYS A 38 18.26 -1.40 -21.23
C LYS A 38 18.14 -1.56 -19.71
N SER A 39 19.23 -1.55 -18.97
CA SER A 39 19.19 -1.62 -17.50
C SER A 39 18.56 -0.38 -16.87
N VAL A 40 18.76 0.80 -17.46
CA VAL A 40 18.10 2.06 -17.05
C VAL A 40 16.60 2.04 -17.40
N PHE A 41 16.22 1.44 -18.54
CA PHE A 41 14.81 1.22 -18.91
C PHE A 41 14.09 0.18 -18.05
N PHE A 42 14.83 -0.70 -17.35
CA PHE A 42 14.29 -1.71 -16.44
C PHE A 42 14.30 -1.28 -14.97
N ILE A 43 14.50 0.00 -14.67
CA ILE A 43 14.12 0.55 -13.36
C ILE A 43 12.60 0.63 -13.36
N SER A 44 11.95 -0.47 -12.97
CA SER A 44 10.53 -0.46 -12.63
C SER A 44 10.30 0.64 -11.60
N GLU A 45 9.44 1.61 -11.89
CA GLU A 45 8.94 2.49 -10.85
C GLU A 45 8.37 1.61 -9.73
N LYS A 46 8.88 1.83 -8.50
CA LYS A 46 8.41 1.13 -7.32
C LYS A 46 6.90 1.34 -7.21
N LYS A 47 6.14 0.25 -7.13
CA LYS A 47 4.69 0.32 -7.00
C LYS A 47 4.33 0.39 -5.52
N LEU A 48 3.71 1.49 -5.14
CA LEU A 48 3.35 1.79 -3.76
C LEU A 48 1.83 1.82 -3.59
N PRO A 49 1.30 1.29 -2.47
CA PRO A 49 -0.02 1.63 -1.97
C PRO A 49 -0.14 3.11 -1.59
N ILE A 50 -1.37 3.55 -1.32
CA ILE A 50 -1.71 4.85 -0.77
C ILE A 50 -1.56 4.79 0.76
N TYR A 51 -0.63 5.57 1.30
CA TYR A 51 -0.36 5.67 2.74
C TYR A 51 -1.02 6.89 3.39
N SER A 52 -1.15 7.99 2.63
CA SER A 52 -1.77 9.24 3.07
C SER A 52 -2.12 10.13 1.88
N VAL A 53 -2.81 11.24 2.13
CA VAL A 53 -3.20 12.20 1.10
C VAL A 53 -2.55 13.56 1.35
N ASP A 54 -2.05 14.20 0.30
CA ASP A 54 -1.60 15.58 0.35
C ASP A 54 -2.81 16.52 0.27
N THR A 55 -3.21 17.03 1.44
CA THR A 55 -4.27 18.01 1.58
C THR A 55 -3.98 18.97 2.72
N LYS A 56 -4.53 20.18 2.63
CA LYS A 56 -4.54 21.17 3.72
C LYS A 56 -5.79 21.06 4.60
N GLU A 57 -6.83 20.37 4.12
CA GLU A 57 -8.01 20.09 4.90
C GLU A 57 -7.63 19.15 6.05
N LYS A 58 -8.03 19.49 7.28
CA LYS A 58 -7.80 18.64 8.45
C LYS A 58 -8.75 17.43 8.43
N LYS A 59 -8.62 16.60 7.40
CA LYS A 59 -9.31 15.32 7.28
C LYS A 59 -8.36 14.19 7.63
N ALA A 60 -8.87 13.19 8.32
CA ALA A 60 -8.15 11.94 8.58
C ALA A 60 -9.12 10.75 8.46
N ALA A 61 -8.60 9.59 8.07
CA ALA A 61 -9.37 8.35 8.04
C ALA A 61 -8.92 7.44 9.17
N ILE A 62 -9.83 7.07 10.06
CA ILE A 62 -9.62 5.98 11.01
C ILE A 62 -9.95 4.67 10.30
N THR A 63 -9.05 3.70 10.41
CA THR A 63 -9.21 2.39 9.79
C THR A 63 -8.95 1.27 10.78
N PHE A 64 -9.65 0.16 10.59
CA PHE A 64 -9.50 -1.04 11.42
C PHE A 64 -9.20 -2.25 10.53
N ASP A 65 -8.14 -2.98 10.85
CA ASP A 65 -7.92 -4.32 10.29
C ASP A 65 -8.62 -5.34 11.22
N VAL A 66 -9.52 -6.13 10.64
CA VAL A 66 -10.36 -7.08 11.38
C VAL A 66 -9.90 -8.50 11.04
N ASN A 67 -9.18 -9.10 11.99
CA ASN A 67 -8.40 -10.29 11.70
C ASN A 67 -8.98 -11.59 12.25
N TRP A 68 -9.02 -11.76 13.59
CA TRP A 68 -9.38 -13.02 14.24
C TRP A 68 -10.20 -12.76 15.52
N GLY A 69 -11.05 -13.70 15.90
CA GLY A 69 -11.67 -13.76 17.23
C GLY A 69 -12.89 -12.88 17.46
N ASN A 70 -13.52 -13.06 18.64
CA ASN A 70 -14.59 -12.21 19.14
C ASN A 70 -13.96 -10.94 19.69
N ASP A 71 -13.99 -9.91 18.86
CA ASP A 71 -13.20 -8.71 19.00
C ASP A 71 -13.95 -7.61 19.77
N ASN A 72 -13.34 -6.43 19.88
CA ASN A 72 -13.95 -5.27 20.48
C ASN A 72 -14.83 -4.49 19.48
N THR A 73 -15.24 -5.08 18.34
CA THR A 73 -15.98 -4.39 17.27
C THR A 73 -17.21 -3.69 17.82
N LYS A 74 -17.99 -4.34 18.69
CA LYS A 74 -19.19 -3.70 19.27
C LYS A 74 -18.85 -2.39 20.00
N SER A 75 -17.83 -2.41 20.86
CA SER A 75 -17.43 -1.24 21.65
C SER A 75 -16.79 -0.15 20.78
N ILE A 76 -16.04 -0.55 19.74
CA ILE A 76 -15.52 0.37 18.72
C ILE A 76 -16.68 1.05 18.00
N LEU A 77 -17.67 0.30 17.51
CA LEU A 77 -18.83 0.84 16.81
C LEU A 77 -19.65 1.78 17.71
N GLU A 78 -19.86 1.44 18.98
CA GLU A 78 -20.51 2.31 19.97
C GLU A 78 -19.74 3.63 20.14
N THR A 79 -18.41 3.58 20.20
CA THR A 79 -17.57 4.79 20.28
C THR A 79 -17.68 5.62 18.99
N LEU A 80 -17.64 4.99 17.82
CA LEU A 80 -17.76 5.71 16.54
C LEU A 80 -19.13 6.40 16.41
N ASP A 81 -20.20 5.77 16.89
CA ASP A 81 -21.54 6.34 16.91
C ASP A 81 -21.67 7.47 17.94
N GLU A 82 -21.07 7.36 19.13
CA GLU A 82 -21.04 8.43 20.15
C GLU A 82 -20.46 9.72 19.58
N TYR A 83 -19.42 9.61 18.75
CA TYR A 83 -18.81 10.75 18.09
C TYR A 83 -19.38 11.03 16.71
N GLU A 84 -20.42 10.32 16.25
CA GLU A 84 -21.02 10.51 14.92
C GLU A 84 -20.01 10.48 13.76
N ILE A 85 -19.01 9.60 13.81
CA ILE A 85 -18.01 9.44 12.75
C ILE A 85 -18.14 8.10 12.04
N LYS A 86 -17.63 8.01 10.81
CA LYS A 86 -17.55 6.75 10.06
C LYS A 86 -16.09 6.42 9.75
N ALA A 87 -15.70 5.19 10.07
CA ALA A 87 -14.41 4.60 9.74
C ALA A 87 -14.49 3.63 8.55
N THR A 88 -13.33 3.14 8.12
CA THR A 88 -13.19 2.06 7.12
C THR A 88 -12.67 0.79 7.80
N PHE A 89 -13.35 -0.34 7.62
CA PHE A 89 -12.97 -1.63 8.19
C PHE A 89 -12.49 -2.56 7.08
N PHE A 90 -11.23 -2.99 7.14
CA PHE A 90 -10.64 -3.98 6.24
C PHE A 90 -10.90 -5.37 6.81
N LEU A 91 -11.83 -6.10 6.21
CA LEU A 91 -12.31 -7.38 6.72
C LEU A 91 -11.60 -8.55 6.03
N ILE A 92 -11.16 -9.52 6.84
CA ILE A 92 -10.73 -10.81 6.33
C ILE A 92 -11.95 -11.66 5.95
N GLY A 93 -11.90 -12.28 4.77
CA GLY A 93 -12.98 -13.15 4.30
C GLY A 93 -13.32 -14.30 5.26
N ASN A 94 -12.34 -14.96 5.86
CA ASN A 94 -12.60 -16.01 6.87
C ASN A 94 -13.29 -15.44 8.13
N TRP A 95 -12.95 -14.23 8.56
CA TRP A 95 -13.63 -13.59 9.71
C TRP A 95 -15.10 -13.30 9.41
N ILE A 96 -15.45 -12.95 8.17
CA ILE A 96 -16.86 -12.77 7.77
C ILE A 96 -17.66 -14.07 7.90
N ASP A 97 -17.05 -15.23 7.64
CA ASP A 97 -17.72 -16.53 7.81
C ASP A 97 -18.01 -16.83 9.29
N ASP A 98 -17.05 -16.50 10.17
CA ASP A 98 -17.15 -16.76 11.60
C ASP A 98 -18.07 -15.74 12.33
N TYR A 99 -18.10 -14.49 11.87
CA TYR A 99 -18.81 -13.37 12.50
C TYR A 99 -19.73 -12.59 11.54
N PRO A 100 -20.64 -13.26 10.81
CA PRO A 100 -21.43 -12.62 9.75
C PRO A 100 -22.35 -11.51 10.27
N GLU A 101 -22.88 -11.62 11.49
CA GLU A 101 -23.74 -10.59 12.06
C GLU A 101 -22.95 -9.34 12.49
N GLN A 102 -21.71 -9.49 12.96
CA GLN A 102 -20.85 -8.36 13.28
C GLN A 102 -20.42 -7.63 12.00
N ALA A 103 -20.03 -8.38 10.97
CA ALA A 103 -19.73 -7.82 9.65
C ALA A 103 -20.92 -7.01 9.10
N LYS A 104 -22.15 -7.54 9.23
CA LYS A 104 -23.37 -6.85 8.77
C LYS A 104 -23.61 -5.58 9.56
N GLU A 105 -23.37 -5.62 10.87
CA GLU A 105 -23.55 -4.48 11.75
C GLU A 105 -22.61 -3.32 11.39
N ILE A 106 -21.34 -3.62 11.11
CA ILE A 106 -20.37 -2.61 10.63
C ILE A 106 -20.94 -1.88 9.40
N TYR A 107 -21.40 -2.63 8.39
CA TYR A 107 -21.95 -2.03 7.17
C TYR A 107 -23.26 -1.28 7.43
N LYS A 108 -24.19 -1.84 8.21
CA LYS A 108 -25.49 -1.21 8.54
C LYS A 108 -25.33 0.12 9.27
N ARG A 109 -24.27 0.28 10.06
CA ARG A 109 -23.94 1.55 10.72
C ARG A 109 -23.29 2.56 9.78
N GLY A 110 -23.12 2.26 8.49
CA GLY A 110 -22.67 3.19 7.45
C GLY A 110 -21.15 3.31 7.32
N HIS A 111 -20.39 2.40 7.94
CA HIS A 111 -18.95 2.30 7.76
C HIS A 111 -18.58 1.74 6.39
N GLU A 112 -17.39 2.09 5.91
CA GLU A 112 -16.88 1.57 4.63
C GLU A 112 -16.22 0.21 4.85
N ILE A 113 -16.46 -0.74 3.94
CA ILE A 113 -15.84 -2.07 3.98
C ILE A 113 -14.71 -2.14 2.95
N GLY A 114 -13.51 -2.44 3.42
CA GLY A 114 -12.33 -2.80 2.63
C GLY A 114 -12.11 -4.32 2.62
N ASN A 115 -11.46 -4.82 1.57
CA ASN A 115 -11.02 -6.22 1.49
C ASN A 115 -9.62 -6.35 2.14
N HIS A 116 -9.48 -7.28 3.09
CA HIS A 116 -8.21 -7.59 3.76
C HIS A 116 -7.71 -9.00 3.47
N SER A 117 -7.94 -9.48 2.25
CA SER A 117 -7.73 -10.86 1.81
C SER A 117 -8.72 -11.86 2.42
N ASN A 118 -8.73 -13.10 1.94
CA ASN A 118 -9.58 -14.14 2.53
C ASN A 118 -8.91 -14.85 3.71
N ALA A 119 -7.62 -15.19 3.59
CA ALA A 119 -6.92 -16.05 4.55
C ALA A 119 -5.70 -15.40 5.22
N HIS A 120 -5.50 -14.07 5.06
CA HIS A 120 -4.35 -13.33 5.58
C HIS A 120 -2.96 -13.87 5.16
N PRO A 121 -2.73 -14.26 3.88
CA PRO A 121 -1.42 -14.76 3.48
C PRO A 121 -0.40 -13.61 3.38
N ASP A 122 0.89 -13.96 3.46
CA ASP A 122 1.97 -13.05 3.09
C ASP A 122 1.96 -12.83 1.57
N MET A 123 1.29 -11.76 1.13
CA MET A 123 1.07 -11.44 -0.28
C MET A 123 2.37 -11.17 -1.06
N ALA A 124 3.47 -10.82 -0.38
CA ALA A 124 4.76 -10.65 -1.02
C ALA A 124 5.43 -11.97 -1.44
N LYS A 125 4.98 -13.10 -0.89
CA LYS A 125 5.64 -14.42 -1.03
C LYS A 125 4.85 -15.45 -1.81
N ILE A 126 3.60 -15.15 -2.18
CA ILE A 126 2.74 -16.09 -2.90
C ILE A 126 2.62 -15.71 -4.39
N PRO A 127 2.37 -16.68 -5.29
CA PRO A 127 2.15 -16.40 -6.71
C PRO A 127 0.95 -15.49 -6.96
N ILE A 128 1.01 -14.66 -8.00
CA ILE A 128 -0.07 -13.72 -8.39
C ILE A 128 -1.43 -14.41 -8.53
N GLU A 129 -1.48 -15.60 -9.13
CA GLU A 129 -2.75 -16.36 -9.24
C GLU A 129 -3.35 -16.72 -7.88
N LYS A 130 -2.52 -16.97 -6.87
CA LYS A 130 -3.00 -17.19 -5.50
C LYS A 130 -3.50 -15.91 -4.86
N ILE A 131 -2.84 -14.77 -5.10
CA ILE A 131 -3.30 -13.44 -4.65
C ILE A 131 -4.69 -13.17 -5.22
N LYS A 132 -4.85 -13.25 -6.55
CA LYS A 132 -6.12 -12.98 -7.22
C LYS A 132 -7.24 -13.91 -6.75
N LYS A 133 -6.93 -15.20 -6.61
CA LYS A 133 -7.89 -16.20 -6.09
C LYS A 133 -8.33 -15.86 -4.66
N ASP A 134 -7.39 -15.57 -3.77
CA ASP A 134 -7.67 -15.27 -2.37
C ASP A 134 -8.54 -14.01 -2.23
N ILE A 135 -8.21 -12.94 -2.96
CA ILE A 135 -9.01 -11.70 -3.00
C ILE A 135 -10.41 -11.95 -3.53
N ASN A 136 -10.57 -12.69 -4.64
CA ASN A 136 -11.88 -12.98 -5.22
C ASN A 136 -12.79 -13.79 -4.29
N ILE A 137 -12.22 -14.66 -3.44
CA ILE A 137 -13.00 -15.39 -2.43
C ILE A 137 -13.57 -14.41 -1.40
N ALA A 138 -12.73 -13.50 -0.88
CA ALA A 138 -13.19 -12.46 0.03
C ALA A 138 -14.22 -11.52 -0.63
N ASP A 139 -14.08 -11.23 -1.93
CA ASP A 139 -15.04 -10.40 -2.66
C ASP A 139 -16.42 -11.02 -2.73
N GLY A 140 -16.53 -12.34 -2.97
CA GLY A 140 -17.83 -13.01 -2.94
C GLY A 140 -18.53 -12.84 -1.58
N LYS A 141 -17.77 -12.88 -0.49
CA LYS A 141 -18.29 -12.72 0.88
C LYS A 141 -18.69 -11.27 1.16
N ILE A 142 -17.84 -10.30 0.79
CA ILE A 142 -18.14 -8.88 0.91
C ILE A 142 -19.35 -8.51 0.04
N PHE A 143 -19.45 -9.02 -1.18
CA PHE A 143 -20.61 -8.80 -2.05
C PHE A 143 -21.90 -9.30 -1.41
N ASN A 144 -21.89 -10.50 -0.83
CA ASN A 144 -23.05 -11.03 -0.10
C ASN A 144 -23.40 -10.20 1.15
N LEU A 145 -22.40 -9.53 1.73
CA LEU A 145 -22.57 -8.68 2.91
C LEU A 145 -23.22 -7.33 2.58
N ILE A 146 -22.73 -6.66 1.53
CA ILE A 146 -23.04 -5.25 1.25
C ILE A 146 -23.73 -4.99 -0.10
N GLY A 147 -23.97 -6.03 -0.90
CA GLY A 147 -24.60 -5.94 -2.22
C GLY A 147 -23.73 -5.32 -3.31
N SER A 148 -22.43 -5.13 -3.06
CA SER A 148 -21.47 -4.58 -4.00
C SER A 148 -20.04 -5.02 -3.65
N ASN A 149 -19.11 -4.89 -4.59
CA ASN A 149 -17.68 -5.14 -4.32
C ASN A 149 -17.03 -3.91 -3.70
N SER A 150 -16.14 -4.13 -2.74
CA SER A 150 -15.25 -3.08 -2.25
C SER A 150 -14.33 -2.60 -3.37
N LYS A 151 -13.86 -1.36 -3.26
CA LYS A 151 -12.81 -0.78 -4.11
C LYS A 151 -11.49 -0.60 -3.38
N LEU A 152 -11.44 -0.93 -2.10
CA LEU A 152 -10.27 -0.73 -1.25
C LEU A 152 -9.71 -2.09 -0.85
N PHE A 153 -8.40 -2.25 -1.01
CA PHE A 153 -7.69 -3.43 -0.56
C PHE A 153 -6.52 -3.04 0.32
N ARG A 154 -6.34 -3.73 1.44
CA ARG A 154 -5.16 -3.58 2.30
C ARG A 154 -4.41 -4.90 2.38
N PHE A 155 -3.10 -4.84 2.16
CA PHE A 155 -2.25 -6.03 2.21
C PHE A 155 -2.11 -6.53 3.65
N PRO A 156 -2.37 -7.83 3.92
CA PRO A 156 -2.08 -8.47 5.20
C PRO A 156 -0.69 -8.17 5.73
N SER A 157 -0.60 -7.80 7.02
CA SER A 157 0.65 -7.43 7.71
C SER A 157 1.45 -6.30 7.04
N GLY A 158 0.85 -5.53 6.14
CA GLY A 158 1.58 -4.55 5.34
C GLY A 158 2.54 -5.16 4.30
N SER A 159 2.47 -6.48 4.06
CA SER A 159 3.46 -7.20 3.24
C SER A 159 3.07 -7.24 1.76
N TYR A 160 3.87 -6.60 0.90
CA TYR A 160 3.67 -6.59 -0.54
C TYR A 160 5.00 -6.44 -1.31
N ASN A 161 4.92 -6.68 -2.62
CA ASN A 161 5.96 -6.33 -3.58
C ASN A 161 5.32 -5.65 -4.80
N ASP A 162 6.12 -5.13 -5.74
CA ASP A 162 5.61 -4.38 -6.89
C ASP A 162 4.62 -5.18 -7.74
N ASN A 163 4.88 -6.49 -7.91
CA ASN A 163 4.01 -7.37 -8.68
C ASN A 163 2.67 -7.59 -7.98
N ALA A 164 2.67 -7.70 -6.65
CA ALA A 164 1.46 -7.85 -5.85
C ALA A 164 0.60 -6.57 -5.92
N VAL A 165 1.21 -5.39 -5.75
CA VAL A 165 0.50 -4.10 -5.89
C VAL A 165 -0.10 -3.97 -7.28
N LYS A 166 0.70 -4.20 -8.33
CA LYS A 166 0.21 -4.15 -9.71
C LYS A 166 -0.95 -5.12 -9.96
N ALA A 167 -0.85 -6.36 -9.48
CA ALA A 167 -1.91 -7.35 -9.67
C ALA A 167 -3.22 -6.94 -8.99
N VAL A 168 -3.14 -6.33 -7.80
CA VAL A 168 -4.30 -5.83 -7.07
C VAL A 168 -4.90 -4.58 -7.75
N GLU A 169 -4.07 -3.66 -8.22
CA GLU A 169 -4.52 -2.51 -9.03
C GLU A 169 -5.24 -2.96 -10.32
N GLU A 170 -4.71 -3.98 -11.01
CA GLU A 170 -5.33 -4.56 -12.22
C GLU A 170 -6.69 -5.24 -11.94
N MET A 171 -6.95 -5.65 -10.70
CA MET A 171 -8.27 -6.12 -10.26
C MET A 171 -9.25 -4.97 -9.99
N GLY A 172 -8.80 -3.71 -10.09
CA GLY A 172 -9.62 -2.52 -9.90
C GLY A 172 -9.67 -2.00 -8.46
N TYR A 173 -8.68 -2.37 -7.64
CA TYR A 173 -8.54 -1.90 -6.27
C TYR A 173 -7.64 -0.67 -6.15
N TYR A 174 -7.99 0.21 -5.22
CA TYR A 174 -7.04 1.11 -4.59
C TYR A 174 -6.35 0.36 -3.45
N CYS A 175 -5.03 0.20 -3.56
CA CYS A 175 -4.21 -0.39 -2.50
C CYS A 175 -4.02 0.64 -1.38
N ILE A 176 -4.49 0.35 -0.17
CA ILE A 176 -4.46 1.25 0.98
C ILE A 176 -3.51 0.70 2.05
N GLN A 177 -2.71 1.59 2.65
CA GLN A 177 -1.94 1.36 3.87
C GLN A 177 -2.21 2.47 4.89
N TRP A 178 -1.21 2.85 5.69
CA TRP A 178 -1.34 3.83 6.76
C TRP A 178 -0.02 4.56 6.98
N ASP A 179 -0.08 5.88 7.17
CA ASP A 179 1.07 6.67 7.63
C ASP A 179 1.14 6.75 9.17
N VAL A 180 0.03 6.51 9.85
CA VAL A 180 -0.07 6.52 11.31
C VAL A 180 -0.43 5.13 11.81
N ASP A 181 0.54 4.47 12.43
CA ASP A 181 0.36 3.19 13.12
C ASP A 181 0.20 3.41 14.63
N SER A 182 -0.91 2.93 15.19
CA SER A 182 -1.15 2.91 16.63
C SER A 182 -0.25 1.90 17.36
N ILE A 183 0.15 0.82 16.66
CA ILE A 183 0.89 -0.32 17.22
C ILE A 183 0.15 -0.90 18.43
N ASP A 184 -1.17 -0.90 18.34
CA ASP A 184 -2.11 -1.34 19.36
C ASP A 184 -2.04 -2.86 19.60
N TRP A 185 -1.73 -3.63 18.57
CA TRP A 185 -1.48 -5.08 18.63
C TRP A 185 -0.34 -5.50 19.58
N LYS A 186 0.53 -4.57 20.02
CA LYS A 186 1.57 -4.86 21.03
C LYS A 186 1.08 -4.73 22.46
N GLU A 187 -0.09 -4.14 22.69
CA GLU A 187 -0.67 -3.93 24.02
C GLU A 187 0.30 -3.24 25.01
N GLU A 188 1.06 -2.25 24.54
CA GLU A 188 2.07 -1.56 25.37
C GLU A 188 1.45 -0.54 26.36
N GLY A 189 0.16 -0.19 26.20
CA GLY A 189 -0.59 0.69 27.09
C GLY A 189 -1.41 1.75 26.35
N GLU A 190 -2.43 2.28 27.03
CA GLU A 190 -3.33 3.31 26.48
C GLU A 190 -2.60 4.62 26.15
N GLU A 191 -1.65 5.06 27.00
CA GLU A 191 -0.93 6.32 26.79
C GLU A 191 0.08 6.22 25.63
N GLU A 192 0.72 5.06 25.46
CA GLU A 192 1.63 4.78 24.36
C GLU A 192 0.89 4.80 23.02
N GLU A 193 -0.26 4.10 22.95
CA GLU A 193 -1.15 4.08 21.78
C GLU A 193 -1.63 5.50 21.44
N TYR A 194 -2.19 6.22 22.43
CA TYR A 194 -2.66 7.59 22.30
C TYR A 194 -1.54 8.52 21.79
N SER A 195 -0.38 8.51 22.46
CA SER A 195 0.72 9.41 22.16
C SER A 195 1.27 9.21 20.75
N ARG A 196 1.32 7.96 20.25
CA ARG A 196 1.75 7.65 18.88
C ARG A 196 0.81 8.27 17.86
N VAL A 197 -0.48 8.04 18.02
CA VAL A 197 -1.48 8.54 17.08
C VAL A 197 -1.50 10.06 17.08
N MET A 198 -1.58 10.68 18.27
CA MET A 198 -1.66 12.14 18.39
C MET A 198 -0.41 12.87 17.90
N LYS A 199 0.78 12.27 18.04
CA LYS A 199 2.04 12.86 17.57
C LYS A 199 2.20 12.80 16.06
N LYS A 200 1.70 11.75 15.42
CA LYS A 200 1.93 11.48 13.98
C LYS A 200 0.80 11.99 13.07
N THR A 201 -0.42 12.11 13.60
CA THR A 201 -1.59 12.51 12.81
C THR A 201 -1.42 13.91 12.22
N LYS A 202 -1.58 14.00 10.90
CA LYS A 202 -1.52 15.22 10.10
C LYS A 202 -2.71 15.26 9.11
N PRO A 203 -2.99 16.40 8.46
CA PRO A 203 -3.94 16.45 7.36
C PRO A 203 -3.68 15.38 6.31
N GLY A 204 -4.72 14.61 5.98
CA GLY A 204 -4.69 13.51 5.04
C GLY A 204 -4.17 12.18 5.57
N SER A 205 -3.98 12.03 6.89
CA SER A 205 -3.50 10.76 7.47
C SER A 205 -4.53 9.64 7.37
N ILE A 206 -4.04 8.43 7.17
CA ILE A 206 -4.77 7.16 7.31
C ILE A 206 -4.20 6.47 8.55
N ILE A 207 -5.06 6.25 9.54
CA ILE A 207 -4.68 5.77 10.87
C ILE A 207 -5.10 4.30 11.01
N LEU A 208 -4.14 3.44 11.35
CA LEU A 208 -4.38 2.01 11.57
C LEU A 208 -4.64 1.70 13.05
N PHE A 209 -5.69 0.92 13.28
CA PHE A 209 -5.98 0.16 14.49
C PHE A 209 -6.40 -1.28 14.12
N HIS A 210 -6.54 -2.14 15.11
CA HIS A 210 -7.05 -3.50 15.00
C HIS A 210 -8.28 -3.66 15.89
N SER A 211 -9.28 -4.40 15.43
CA SER A 211 -10.54 -4.56 16.18
C SER A 211 -10.40 -5.41 17.45
N ASP A 212 -9.37 -6.26 17.52
CA ASP A 212 -9.08 -7.16 18.64
C ASP A 212 -8.15 -6.55 19.70
N SER A 213 -7.67 -5.31 19.49
CA SER A 213 -6.78 -4.63 20.43
C SER A 213 -7.47 -4.35 21.77
N LYS A 214 -6.79 -4.72 22.87
CA LYS A 214 -7.25 -4.54 24.25
C LYS A 214 -7.51 -3.09 24.66
N TYR A 215 -6.66 -2.15 24.25
CA TYR A 215 -6.68 -0.77 24.75
C TYR A 215 -7.45 0.18 23.83
N THR A 216 -7.53 -0.15 22.55
CA THR A 216 -8.14 0.70 21.52
C THR A 216 -9.55 1.17 21.84
N PRO A 217 -10.49 0.36 22.38
CA PRO A 217 -11.83 0.86 22.70
C PRO A 217 -11.84 2.08 23.62
N LYS A 218 -10.94 2.11 24.61
CA LYS A 218 -10.83 3.23 25.55
C LYS A 218 -9.99 4.38 24.98
N THR A 219 -8.88 4.07 24.32
CA THR A 219 -7.99 5.07 23.72
C THR A 219 -8.68 5.83 22.58
N LEU A 220 -9.50 5.14 21.78
CA LEU A 220 -10.16 5.66 20.59
C LEU A 220 -11.05 6.87 20.90
N SER A 221 -11.86 6.81 21.98
CA SER A 221 -12.73 7.92 22.41
C SER A 221 -11.92 9.20 22.65
N ARG A 222 -10.81 9.08 23.39
CA ARG A 222 -9.92 10.21 23.67
C ARG A 222 -9.23 10.75 22.40
N ILE A 223 -8.76 9.86 21.53
CA ILE A 223 -8.13 10.24 20.25
C ILE A 223 -9.12 11.03 19.38
N ILE A 224 -10.34 10.51 19.19
CA ILE A 224 -11.36 11.16 18.36
C ILE A 224 -11.69 12.55 18.91
N LYS A 225 -11.96 12.63 20.22
CA LYS A 225 -12.25 13.89 20.89
C LYS A 225 -11.15 14.92 20.67
N ASP A 226 -9.92 14.59 20.99
CA ASP A 226 -8.81 15.54 20.96
C ASP A 226 -8.43 15.95 19.52
N LEU A 227 -8.58 15.05 18.54
CA LEU A 227 -8.40 15.40 17.13
C LEU A 227 -9.53 16.29 16.61
N LYS A 228 -10.79 16.04 17.00
CA LYS A 228 -11.91 16.95 16.70
C LYS A 228 -11.69 18.33 17.30
N GLU A 229 -11.23 18.43 18.55
CA GLU A 229 -10.88 19.70 19.19
C GLU A 229 -9.74 20.43 18.44
N LYS A 230 -8.82 19.68 17.82
CA LYS A 230 -7.80 20.24 16.91
C LYS A 230 -8.35 20.61 15.53
N GLY A 231 -9.64 20.43 15.29
CA GLY A 231 -10.34 20.77 14.05
C GLY A 231 -10.29 19.70 12.98
N TYR A 232 -10.07 18.43 13.36
CA TYR A 232 -10.13 17.33 12.39
C TYR A 232 -11.57 16.89 12.12
N GLU A 233 -11.85 16.62 10.86
CA GLU A 233 -13.00 15.85 10.38
C GLU A 233 -12.56 14.42 10.07
N PHE A 234 -13.36 13.45 10.48
CA PHE A 234 -13.10 12.04 10.17
C PHE A 234 -13.97 11.60 9.00
N VAL A 235 -13.31 11.08 7.96
CA VAL A 235 -13.93 10.61 6.73
C VAL A 235 -13.54 9.16 6.44
N LYS A 236 -14.31 8.47 5.61
CA LYS A 236 -13.94 7.14 5.12
C LYS A 236 -12.74 7.25 4.18
N VAL A 237 -11.95 6.19 4.06
CA VAL A 237 -10.79 6.17 3.16
C VAL A 237 -11.20 6.49 1.72
N GLY A 238 -12.29 5.91 1.22
CA GLY A 238 -12.80 6.18 -0.13
C GLY A 238 -13.29 7.61 -0.37
N GLU A 239 -13.49 8.40 0.69
CA GLU A 239 -13.79 9.84 0.65
C GLU A 239 -12.51 10.69 0.78
N LEU A 240 -11.49 10.18 1.47
CA LEU A 240 -10.21 10.86 1.67
C LEU A 240 -9.34 10.85 0.41
N ILE A 241 -9.26 9.70 -0.27
CA ILE A 241 -8.32 9.48 -1.38
C ILE A 241 -8.76 10.14 -2.69
N TYR A 242 -7.77 10.54 -3.49
CA TYR A 242 -8.02 10.89 -4.90
C TYR A 242 -8.21 9.60 -5.71
N LYS A 243 -9.27 9.54 -6.52
CA LYS A 243 -9.60 8.38 -7.36
C LYS A 243 -9.00 8.47 -8.77
N GLU A 244 -8.72 9.69 -9.20
CA GLU A 244 -8.21 10.05 -10.52
C GLU A 244 -7.19 11.18 -10.34
N ASP A 245 -6.37 11.42 -11.37
CA ASP A 245 -5.45 12.56 -11.45
C ASP A 245 -4.56 12.79 -10.22
N TYR A 246 -3.93 11.71 -9.73
CA TYR A 246 -2.92 11.79 -8.67
C TYR A 246 -1.62 11.07 -9.06
N ASN A 247 -0.55 11.41 -8.36
CA ASN A 247 0.70 10.66 -8.29
C ASN A 247 0.97 10.22 -6.85
N LEU A 248 1.84 9.24 -6.66
CA LEU A 248 2.37 8.88 -5.35
C LEU A 248 3.81 9.39 -5.22
N ASP A 249 4.14 9.99 -4.08
CA ASP A 249 5.53 10.25 -3.73
C ASP A 249 6.25 8.97 -3.26
N ALA A 250 7.54 9.09 -2.92
CA ALA A 250 8.34 7.95 -2.45
C ALA A 250 7.84 7.31 -1.14
N ASN A 251 6.96 7.99 -0.40
CA ASN A 251 6.35 7.53 0.85
C ASN A 251 4.91 7.01 0.64
N GLY A 252 4.42 6.96 -0.62
CA GLY A 252 3.04 6.58 -0.92
C GLY A 252 2.02 7.65 -0.54
N ARG A 253 2.43 8.92 -0.39
CA ARG A 253 1.50 10.06 -0.22
C ARG A 253 0.91 10.42 -1.57
N GLN A 254 -0.42 10.45 -1.67
CA GLN A 254 -1.11 10.94 -2.86
C GLN A 254 -0.92 12.44 -3.02
N ILE A 255 -0.45 12.86 -4.18
CA ILE A 255 -0.32 14.26 -4.59
C ILE A 255 -1.23 14.46 -5.80
N LYS A 256 -2.15 15.42 -5.70
CA LYS A 256 -3.04 15.78 -6.81
C LYS A 256 -2.21 16.35 -7.96
N LYS A 257 -2.50 15.93 -9.19
CA LYS A 257 -1.90 16.46 -10.42
C LYS A 257 -2.40 17.86 -10.74
#